data_AF-A0A955FS23-F1
#
_entry.id   AF-A0A955FS23-F1
#
_cell.length_a   1.000
_cell.length_b   1.000
_cell.length_c   1.000
_cell.angle_alpha   90.00
_cell.angle_beta   90.00
_cell.angle_gamma   90.00
#
_symmetry.space_group_name_H-M   'P 1'
#
loop_
_entity.id
_entity.type
_entity.pdbx_description
1 polymer ?
#
loop_
_entity_poly.entity_id
_entity_poly.type
_entity_poly.pdbx_seq_one_letter_code
_entity_poly.pdbx_strand_id
1 'polypeptide(L)'
;MNLTQISGSTAYFASVIVLILFALPSFIGSVKQSGPIRALLLFVSLGLLIIGFETLAVKTGIPYGKFSYNSVLNFRLFGTTPWIVALSYPPIVIGAFWLARKVSIGVLTPLFTAIFTTLTYAVLSPAMSKLTLWQWENPGPFFGVPIRSFIGWFVCAFIGAMIVNSIWGESESRRISAYSWAAIVLFWSGVNLGIGNIIIGFAGIGAYIFMLALFVLEKRNQNND
;
A
#
# COMPACT_ATOMS: atom_id res chain seq x y z
N MET A 1 9.93 -31.06 0.57
CA MET A 1 8.59 -30.53 0.88
C MET A 1 7.99 -30.03 -0.43
N ASN A 2 6.99 -30.72 -0.95
CA ASN A 2 6.42 -30.40 -2.27
C ASN A 2 5.54 -29.14 -2.13
N LEU A 3 5.88 -28.05 -2.83
CA LEU A 3 5.15 -26.77 -2.78
C LEU A 3 3.67 -26.88 -3.21
N THR A 4 3.27 -28.04 -3.75
CA THR A 4 1.93 -28.38 -4.20
C THR A 4 0.95 -28.77 -3.08
N GLN A 5 1.39 -28.86 -1.82
CA GLN A 5 0.55 -29.26 -0.68
C GLN A 5 0.25 -28.15 0.34
N ILE A 6 0.52 -26.87 0.02
CA ILE A 6 0.06 -25.79 0.89
C ILE A 6 -1.46 -25.69 0.73
N SER A 7 -2.20 -26.10 1.77
CA SER A 7 -3.65 -25.93 1.79
C SER A 7 -3.99 -24.44 1.69
N GLY A 8 -5.10 -24.11 1.04
CA GLY A 8 -5.54 -22.72 0.88
C GLY A 8 -5.70 -21.98 2.22
N SER A 9 -5.98 -22.70 3.32
CA SER A 9 -6.04 -22.14 4.67
C SER A 9 -4.66 -21.74 5.20
N THR A 10 -3.62 -22.55 5.00
CA THR A 10 -2.25 -22.21 5.43
C THR A 10 -1.72 -20.98 4.70
N ALA A 11 -1.95 -20.89 3.38
CA ALA A 11 -1.57 -19.72 2.59
C ALA A 11 -2.29 -18.45 3.07
N TYR A 12 -3.58 -18.57 3.39
CA TYR A 12 -4.36 -17.47 3.95
C TYR A 12 -3.80 -17.00 5.30
N PHE A 13 -3.59 -17.89 6.27
CA PHE A 13 -3.05 -17.50 7.58
C PHE A 13 -1.66 -16.88 7.48
N ALA A 14 -0.80 -17.42 6.62
CA ALA A 14 0.51 -16.83 6.34
C ALA A 14 0.39 -15.40 5.79
N SER A 15 -0.54 -15.16 4.86
CA SER A 15 -0.77 -13.82 4.30
C SER A 15 -1.24 -12.81 5.36
N VAL A 16 -2.11 -13.23 6.28
CA VAL A 16 -2.58 -12.39 7.40
C VAL A 16 -1.43 -12.02 8.32
N ILE A 17 -0.60 -12.99 8.69
CA ILE A 17 0.57 -12.75 9.55
C ILE A 17 1.54 -11.76 8.87
N VAL A 18 1.87 -11.98 7.59
CA VAL A 18 2.76 -11.08 6.83
C VAL A 18 2.19 -9.67 6.77
N LEU A 19 0.89 -9.51 6.52
CA LEU A 19 0.27 -8.19 6.44
C LEU A 19 0.19 -7.48 7.79
N ILE A 20 -0.01 -8.20 8.90
CA ILE A 20 0.11 -7.64 10.25
C ILE A 20 1.54 -7.17 10.49
N LEU A 21 2.54 -7.98 10.14
CA LEU A 21 3.96 -7.61 10.28
C LEU A 21 4.32 -6.38 9.43
N PHE A 22 3.78 -6.28 8.22
CA PHE A 22 3.92 -5.08 7.39
C PHE A 22 3.22 -3.87 8.00
N ALA A 23 2.03 -4.01 8.57
CA ALA A 23 1.31 -2.89 9.16
C ALA A 23 1.95 -2.39 10.47
N LEU A 24 2.60 -3.27 11.24
CA LEU A 24 3.04 -2.99 12.60
C LEU A 24 3.96 -1.75 12.75
N PRO A 25 5.04 -1.56 11.96
CA PRO A 25 5.87 -0.36 12.08
C PRO A 25 5.10 0.94 11.86
N SER A 26 4.24 0.99 10.83
CA SER A 26 3.39 2.14 10.55
C SER A 26 2.38 2.42 11.65
N PHE A 27 1.81 1.38 12.28
CA PHE A 27 0.90 1.54 13.41
C PHE A 27 1.64 2.09 14.62
N ILE A 28 2.77 1.47 15.01
CA ILE A 28 3.61 1.96 16.11
C ILE A 28 4.06 3.41 15.85
N GLY A 29 4.43 3.73 14.61
CA GLY A 29 4.78 5.09 14.21
C GLY A 29 3.64 6.07 14.37
N SER A 30 2.43 5.69 13.97
CA SER A 30 1.23 6.51 14.12
C SER A 30 0.87 6.75 15.58
N VAL A 31 1.02 5.73 16.44
CA VAL A 31 0.83 5.85 17.89
C VAL A 31 1.84 6.84 18.48
N LYS A 32 3.12 6.72 18.09
CA LYS A 32 4.15 7.67 18.53
C LYS A 32 3.96 9.09 17.97
N GLN A 33 3.34 9.22 16.80
CA GLN A 33 3.07 10.50 16.14
C GLN A 33 1.92 11.26 16.80
N SER A 34 0.82 10.58 17.09
CA SER A 34 -0.48 11.22 17.37
C SER A 34 -1.23 10.63 18.58
N GLY A 35 -0.66 9.65 19.26
CA GLY A 35 -1.30 8.90 20.34
C GLY A 35 -2.13 7.71 19.83
N PRO A 36 -2.48 6.76 20.72
CA PRO A 36 -3.12 5.50 20.33
C PRO A 36 -4.51 5.68 19.71
N ILE A 37 -5.32 6.60 20.23
CA ILE A 37 -6.68 6.84 19.74
C ILE A 37 -6.65 7.39 18.32
N ARG A 38 -5.83 8.43 18.07
CA ARG A 38 -5.71 9.03 16.73
C ARG A 38 -5.07 8.07 15.73
N ALA A 39 -4.11 7.26 16.16
CA ALA A 39 -3.55 6.19 15.33
C ALA A 39 -4.59 5.15 14.93
N LEU A 40 -5.43 4.71 15.87
CA LEU A 40 -6.52 3.79 15.59
C LEU A 40 -7.53 4.42 14.63
N LEU A 41 -7.95 5.66 14.87
CA LEU A 41 -8.85 6.39 13.99
C LEU A 41 -8.28 6.53 12.57
N LEU A 42 -6.98 6.80 12.45
CA LEU A 42 -6.30 6.86 11.15
C LEU A 42 -6.38 5.52 10.42
N PHE A 43 -6.02 4.42 11.07
CA PHE A 43 -6.05 3.09 10.46
C PHE A 43 -7.46 2.65 10.08
N VAL A 44 -8.43 2.88 10.96
CA VAL A 44 -9.84 2.56 10.68
C VAL A 44 -10.35 3.40 9.52
N SER A 45 -10.05 4.71 9.48
CA SER A 45 -10.50 5.59 8.39
C SER A 45 -9.91 5.19 7.05
N LEU A 46 -8.60 4.90 6.99
CA LEU A 46 -7.93 4.43 5.78
C LEU A 46 -8.43 3.04 5.35
N GLY A 47 -8.66 2.15 6.31
CA GLY A 47 -9.21 0.82 6.07
C GLY A 47 -10.64 0.87 5.50
N LEU A 48 -11.52 1.69 6.09
CA LEU A 48 -12.88 1.87 5.60
C LEU A 48 -12.89 2.55 4.22
N LEU A 49 -12.02 3.53 3.99
CA LEU A 49 -11.87 4.20 2.70
C LEU A 49 -11.57 3.18 1.59
N ILE A 50 -10.54 2.35 1.76
CA ILE A 50 -10.17 1.38 0.72
C ILE A 50 -11.23 0.30 0.54
N ILE A 51 -11.83 -0.20 1.63
CA ILE A 51 -12.94 -1.17 1.53
C ILE A 51 -14.12 -0.57 0.76
N GLY A 52 -14.44 0.71 0.96
CA GLY A 52 -15.48 1.41 0.23
C GLY A 52 -15.19 1.47 -1.27
N PHE A 53 -13.98 1.92 -1.65
CA PHE A 53 -13.57 2.03 -3.04
C PHE A 53 -13.50 0.67 -3.75
N GLU A 54 -12.92 -0.34 -3.11
CA GLU A 54 -12.81 -1.70 -3.66
C GLU A 54 -14.20 -2.33 -3.82
N THR A 55 -15.08 -2.16 -2.83
CA THR A 55 -16.47 -2.67 -2.91
C THR A 55 -17.24 -1.99 -4.04
N LEU A 56 -17.05 -0.67 -4.21
CA LEU A 56 -17.66 0.07 -5.31
C LEU A 56 -17.13 -0.42 -6.67
N ALA A 57 -15.82 -0.64 -6.79
CA ALA A 57 -15.20 -1.10 -8.02
C ALA A 57 -15.60 -2.53 -8.39
N VAL A 58 -15.67 -3.45 -7.42
CA VAL A 58 -16.15 -4.83 -7.65
C VAL A 58 -17.61 -4.85 -8.10
N LYS A 59 -18.46 -4.00 -7.52
CA LYS A 59 -19.91 -3.96 -7.85
C LYS A 59 -20.23 -3.21 -9.14
N THR A 60 -19.55 -2.09 -9.39
CA THR A 60 -19.93 -1.12 -10.43
C THR A 60 -18.86 -0.93 -11.51
N GLY A 61 -17.62 -1.38 -11.26
CA GLY A 61 -16.47 -1.09 -12.11
C GLY A 61 -15.91 0.34 -11.96
N ILE A 62 -16.40 1.14 -11.02
CA ILE A 62 -15.94 2.51 -10.75
C ILE A 62 -15.27 2.54 -9.36
N PRO A 63 -14.11 3.19 -9.16
CA PRO A 63 -13.33 3.94 -10.14
C PRO A 63 -12.30 3.11 -10.90
N TYR A 64 -12.02 1.87 -10.49
CA TYR A 64 -10.85 1.13 -10.98
C TYR A 64 -11.02 0.42 -12.33
N GLY A 65 -12.26 0.12 -12.72
CA GLY A 65 -12.58 -0.96 -13.66
C GLY A 65 -13.16 -2.16 -12.90
N LYS A 66 -13.90 -3.02 -13.61
CA LYS A 66 -14.54 -4.20 -13.01
C LYS A 66 -13.54 -5.36 -12.92
N PHE A 67 -13.43 -5.95 -11.74
CA PHE A 67 -12.52 -7.05 -11.46
C PHE A 67 -13.08 -7.93 -10.33
N SER A 68 -12.48 -9.11 -10.16
CA SER A 68 -12.81 -10.03 -9.07
C SER A 68 -11.55 -10.50 -8.36
N TYR A 69 -11.64 -10.69 -7.04
CA TYR A 69 -10.59 -11.33 -6.25
C TYR A 69 -10.70 -12.85 -6.35
N ASN A 70 -9.55 -13.53 -6.28
CA ASN A 70 -9.48 -14.99 -6.20
C ASN A 70 -10.04 -15.51 -4.85
N SER A 71 -10.41 -16.79 -4.80
CA SER A 71 -10.90 -17.49 -3.60
C SER A 71 -9.83 -17.62 -2.51
N VAL A 72 -8.54 -17.54 -2.83
CA VAL A 72 -7.45 -17.58 -1.83
C VAL A 72 -7.60 -16.48 -0.76
N LEU A 73 -8.24 -15.36 -1.08
CA LEU A 73 -8.55 -14.26 -0.16
C LEU A 73 -9.93 -14.46 0.50
N ASN A 74 -10.11 -15.60 1.17
CA ASN A 74 -11.39 -16.22 1.52
C ASN A 74 -12.36 -15.36 2.37
N PHE A 75 -11.88 -14.51 3.28
CA PHE A 75 -12.80 -13.69 4.10
C PHE A 75 -13.10 -12.36 3.41
N ARG A 76 -14.35 -12.18 2.96
CA ARG A 76 -14.79 -10.99 2.23
C ARG A 76 -15.76 -10.18 3.08
N LEU A 77 -15.47 -8.90 3.26
CA LEU A 77 -16.44 -7.93 3.76
C LEU A 77 -17.50 -7.68 2.69
N PHE A 78 -18.77 -7.62 3.11
CA PHE A 78 -19.93 -7.43 2.24
C PHE A 78 -19.98 -8.43 1.05
N GLY A 79 -19.45 -9.65 1.25
CA GLY A 79 -19.40 -10.71 0.24
C GLY A 79 -18.52 -10.43 -0.99
N THR A 80 -17.79 -9.31 -1.00
CA THR A 80 -17.14 -8.79 -2.22
C THR A 80 -15.65 -8.53 -2.03
N THR A 81 -15.27 -7.76 -1.02
CA THR A 81 -13.88 -7.27 -0.86
C THR A 81 -13.16 -7.98 0.28
N PRO A 82 -11.95 -8.54 0.07
CA PRO A 82 -11.18 -9.11 1.16
C PRO A 82 -10.89 -8.09 2.27
N TRP A 83 -11.23 -8.43 3.52
CA TRP A 83 -10.97 -7.54 4.67
C TRP A 83 -9.49 -7.16 4.82
N ILE A 84 -8.61 -8.04 4.35
CA ILE A 84 -7.17 -7.92 4.45
C ILE A 84 -6.63 -6.68 3.71
N VAL A 85 -7.40 -6.16 2.74
CA VAL A 85 -7.09 -4.90 2.05
C VAL A 85 -7.10 -3.71 3.01
N ALA A 86 -7.97 -3.75 4.03
CA ALA A 86 -8.00 -2.73 5.08
C ALA A 86 -6.72 -2.71 5.94
N LEU A 87 -5.98 -3.82 6.00
CA LEU A 87 -4.69 -3.89 6.70
C LEU A 87 -3.51 -3.51 5.80
N SER A 88 -3.58 -3.81 4.49
CA SER A 88 -2.47 -3.56 3.57
C SER A 88 -2.40 -2.11 3.10
N TYR A 89 -3.52 -1.40 3.02
CA TYR A 89 -3.57 -0.05 2.48
C TYR A 89 -2.99 1.04 3.42
N PRO A 90 -3.33 1.10 4.72
CA PRO A 90 -2.79 2.12 5.62
C PRO A 90 -1.26 2.26 5.62
N PRO A 91 -0.45 1.18 5.72
CA PRO A 91 1.01 1.31 5.71
C PRO A 91 1.56 1.90 4.41
N ILE A 92 0.90 1.66 3.27
CA ILE A 92 1.31 2.22 1.98
C ILE A 92 1.11 3.74 1.98
N VAL A 93 -0.10 4.21 2.32
CA VAL A 93 -0.42 5.64 2.33
C VAL A 93 0.43 6.37 3.36
N ILE A 94 0.61 5.80 4.55
CA ILE A 94 1.40 6.41 5.63
C ILE A 94 2.88 6.55 5.24
N GLY A 95 3.49 5.51 4.67
CA GLY A 95 4.87 5.61 4.21
C GLY A 95 5.05 6.55 3.01
N ALA A 96 4.08 6.56 2.08
CA ALA A 96 4.04 7.53 0.99
C ALA A 96 3.89 8.97 1.50
N PHE A 97 3.13 9.18 2.59
CA PHE A 97 2.98 10.49 3.22
C PHE A 97 4.29 10.97 3.85
N TRP A 98 4.99 10.09 4.56
CA TRP A 98 6.33 10.39 5.06
C TRP A 98 7.28 10.80 3.91
N LEU A 99 7.24 10.08 2.78
CA LEU A 99 8.05 10.41 1.60
C LEU A 99 7.67 11.76 0.99
N ALA A 100 6.36 12.05 0.88
CA ALA A 100 5.84 13.32 0.40
C ALA A 100 6.34 14.51 1.23
N ARG A 101 6.43 14.35 2.55
CA ARG A 101 6.94 15.38 3.47
C ARG A 101 8.44 15.64 3.31
N LYS A 102 9.19 14.79 2.61
CA LYS A 102 10.61 15.03 2.29
C LYS A 102 10.82 15.85 1.03
N VAL A 103 9.81 15.97 0.18
CA VAL A 103 9.90 16.65 -1.13
C VAL A 103 8.89 17.78 -1.30
N SER A 104 7.95 17.93 -0.37
CA SER A 104 6.88 18.92 -0.44
C SER A 104 6.43 19.37 0.95
N ILE A 105 5.80 20.54 1.00
CA ILE A 105 5.25 21.16 2.21
C ILE A 105 3.81 21.63 1.98
N GLY A 106 3.06 21.80 3.07
CA GLY A 106 1.70 22.33 3.06
C GLY A 106 0.76 21.55 2.13
N VAL A 107 -0.01 22.30 1.34
CA VAL A 107 -1.11 21.80 0.48
C VAL A 107 -0.66 20.83 -0.63
N LEU A 108 0.63 20.76 -0.94
CA LEU A 108 1.16 19.84 -1.94
C LEU A 108 1.43 18.44 -1.37
N THR A 109 1.53 18.29 -0.05
CA THR A 109 1.81 16.98 0.59
C THR A 109 0.82 15.90 0.18
N PRO A 110 -0.52 16.14 0.19
CA PRO A 110 -1.48 15.13 -0.21
C PRO A 110 -1.35 14.71 -1.68
N LEU A 111 -0.98 15.66 -2.56
CA LEU A 111 -0.74 15.38 -3.98
C LEU A 111 0.45 14.42 -4.17
N PHE A 112 1.60 14.72 -3.57
CA PHE A 112 2.76 13.84 -3.65
C PHE A 112 2.54 12.49 -2.98
N THR A 113 1.76 12.46 -1.89
CA THR A 113 1.37 11.19 -1.23
C THR A 113 0.55 10.31 -2.19
N ALA A 114 -0.38 10.91 -2.92
CA ALA A 114 -1.19 10.19 -3.92
C ALA A 114 -0.33 9.64 -5.07
N ILE A 115 0.63 10.45 -5.56
CA ILE A 115 1.60 10.03 -6.57
C ILE A 115 2.40 8.83 -6.07
N PHE A 116 3.04 8.94 -4.89
CA PHE A 116 3.88 7.87 -4.35
C PHE A 116 3.09 6.60 -4.05
N THR A 117 1.87 6.72 -3.51
CA THR A 117 0.98 5.57 -3.30
C THR A 117 0.62 4.88 -4.63
N THR A 118 0.34 5.66 -5.67
CA THR A 118 0.02 5.14 -7.02
C THR A 118 1.25 4.47 -7.67
N LEU A 119 2.44 5.01 -7.44
CA LEU A 119 3.69 4.37 -7.88
C LEU A 119 3.95 3.06 -7.13
N THR A 120 3.65 2.99 -5.84
CA THR A 120 3.68 1.71 -5.10
C THR A 120 2.69 0.70 -5.67
N TYR A 121 1.48 1.16 -6.05
CA TYR A 121 0.52 0.33 -6.75
C TYR A 121 1.05 -0.18 -8.11
N ALA A 122 1.80 0.64 -8.86
CA ALA A 122 2.46 0.20 -10.09
C ALA A 122 3.53 -0.88 -9.86
N VAL A 123 4.16 -0.92 -8.68
CA VAL A 123 5.12 -1.98 -8.32
C VAL A 123 4.40 -3.27 -7.92
N LEU A 124 3.33 -3.21 -7.13
CA LEU A 124 2.64 -4.41 -6.64
C LEU A 124 1.71 -5.04 -7.70
N SER A 125 1.08 -4.23 -8.54
CA SER A 125 -0.01 -4.65 -9.41
C SER A 125 0.37 -5.69 -10.48
N PRO A 126 1.57 -5.68 -11.09
CA PRO A 126 1.98 -6.71 -12.05
C PRO A 126 2.07 -8.11 -11.44
N ALA A 127 2.55 -8.21 -10.20
CA ALA A 127 2.62 -9.48 -9.48
C ALA A 127 1.22 -9.98 -9.10
N MET A 128 0.35 -9.09 -8.64
CA MET A 128 -1.05 -9.43 -8.34
C MET A 128 -1.81 -9.99 -9.55
N SER A 129 -1.65 -9.37 -10.73
CA SER A 129 -2.26 -9.84 -11.97
C SER A 129 -1.68 -11.18 -12.42
N LYS A 130 -0.35 -11.33 -12.40
CA LYS A 130 0.33 -12.54 -12.88
C LYS A 130 0.12 -13.75 -11.98
N LEU A 131 0.00 -13.52 -10.66
CA LEU A 131 -0.36 -14.56 -9.68
C LEU A 131 -1.88 -14.81 -9.61
N THR A 132 -2.67 -14.14 -10.45
CA THR A 132 -4.14 -14.27 -10.52
C THR A 132 -4.85 -14.01 -9.18
N LEU A 133 -4.26 -13.15 -8.34
CA LEU A 133 -4.82 -12.78 -7.04
C LEU A 133 -6.04 -11.84 -7.20
N TRP A 134 -6.04 -11.07 -8.29
CA TRP A 134 -7.23 -10.49 -8.89
C TRP A 134 -7.30 -10.84 -10.37
N GLN A 135 -8.47 -10.66 -10.98
CA GLN A 135 -8.66 -10.79 -12.43
C GLN A 135 -9.56 -9.65 -12.91
N TRP A 136 -9.08 -8.90 -13.90
CA TRP A 136 -9.82 -7.81 -14.52
C TRP A 136 -10.74 -8.36 -15.61
N GLU A 137 -11.98 -7.88 -15.65
CA GLU A 137 -12.94 -8.27 -16.71
C GLU A 137 -12.47 -7.79 -18.08
N ASN A 138 -11.90 -6.58 -18.13
CA ASN A 138 -11.29 -6.00 -19.32
C ASN A 138 -9.83 -5.69 -18.99
N PRO A 139 -8.88 -6.59 -19.31
CA PRO A 139 -7.47 -6.40 -19.01
C PRO A 139 -6.89 -5.15 -19.69
N GLY A 140 -6.06 -4.41 -18.96
CA GLY A 140 -5.38 -3.23 -19.49
C GLY A 140 -3.94 -3.47 -19.95
N PRO A 141 -3.30 -2.43 -20.52
CA PRO A 141 -1.98 -2.55 -21.11
C PRO A 141 -0.85 -2.74 -20.08
N PHE A 142 -1.06 -2.36 -18.81
CA PHE A 142 -0.03 -2.47 -17.78
C PHE A 142 -0.13 -3.82 -17.07
N PHE A 143 0.51 -4.87 -17.62
CA PHE A 143 0.48 -6.23 -17.04
C PHE A 143 -0.94 -6.74 -16.75
N GLY A 144 -1.90 -6.42 -17.64
CA GLY A 144 -3.31 -6.75 -17.48
C GLY A 144 -4.13 -5.77 -16.63
N VAL A 145 -3.50 -4.75 -16.04
CA VAL A 145 -4.17 -3.75 -15.20
C VAL A 145 -4.67 -2.57 -16.06
N PRO A 146 -5.97 -2.20 -15.97
CA PRO A 146 -6.54 -1.04 -16.65
C PRO A 146 -5.90 0.28 -16.21
N ILE A 147 -5.68 1.20 -17.16
CA ILE A 147 -5.19 2.57 -16.85
C ILE A 147 -6.14 3.29 -15.88
N ARG A 148 -7.45 3.05 -16.02
CA ARG A 148 -8.47 3.62 -15.12
C ARG A 148 -8.26 3.21 -13.66
N SER A 149 -7.68 2.04 -13.40
CA SER A 149 -7.32 1.58 -12.05
C SER A 149 -6.35 2.55 -11.38
N PHE A 150 -5.34 3.01 -12.10
CA PHE A 150 -4.36 3.97 -11.59
C PHE A 150 -5.00 5.31 -11.23
N ILE A 151 -5.96 5.78 -12.03
CA ILE A 151 -6.72 7.01 -11.73
C ILE A 151 -7.52 6.84 -10.44
N GLY A 152 -8.23 5.72 -10.29
CA GLY A 152 -8.97 5.44 -9.07
C GLY A 152 -8.05 5.33 -7.85
N TRP A 153 -6.91 4.63 -7.99
CA TRP A 153 -5.93 4.47 -6.91
C TRP A 153 -5.34 5.81 -6.50
N PHE A 154 -5.07 6.69 -7.46
CA PHE A 154 -4.64 8.06 -7.19
C PHE A 154 -5.71 8.85 -6.42
N VAL A 155 -6.98 8.79 -6.83
CA VAL A 155 -8.07 9.48 -6.13
C VAL A 155 -8.25 8.94 -4.71
N CYS A 156 -8.27 7.62 -4.54
CA CYS A 156 -8.35 6.97 -3.23
C CYS A 156 -7.16 7.38 -2.34
N ALA A 157 -5.96 7.39 -2.89
CA ALA A 157 -4.74 7.79 -2.19
C ALA A 157 -4.73 9.27 -1.83
N PHE A 158 -5.26 10.14 -2.68
CA PHE A 158 -5.38 11.57 -2.40
C PHE A 158 -6.32 11.81 -1.22
N ILE A 159 -7.49 11.18 -1.20
CA ILE A 159 -8.42 11.26 -0.05
C ILE A 159 -7.76 10.69 1.21
N GLY A 160 -7.10 9.53 1.09
CA GLY A 160 -6.35 8.92 2.20
C GLY A 160 -5.26 9.86 2.75
N ALA A 161 -4.55 10.55 1.86
CA ALA A 161 -3.52 11.51 2.24
C ALA A 161 -4.11 12.74 2.95
N MET A 162 -5.28 13.21 2.53
CA MET A 162 -6.01 14.28 3.23
C MET A 162 -6.39 13.87 4.66
N ILE A 163 -6.78 12.60 4.87
CA ILE A 163 -7.05 12.04 6.21
C ILE A 163 -5.77 12.01 7.06
N VAL A 164 -4.65 11.55 6.50
CA VAL A 164 -3.36 11.57 7.22
C VAL A 164 -2.99 13.00 7.60
N ASN A 165 -3.07 13.93 6.64
CA ASN A 165 -2.72 15.33 6.84
C ASN A 165 -3.60 16.02 7.90
N SER A 166 -4.89 15.71 7.95
CA SER A 166 -5.80 16.31 8.94
C SER A 166 -5.55 15.80 10.37
N ILE A 167 -5.11 14.55 10.54
CA ILE A 167 -4.83 13.96 11.86
C ILE A 167 -3.43 14.35 12.36
N TRP A 168 -2.44 14.40 11.48
CA TRP A 168 -1.04 14.68 11.85
C TRP A 168 -0.66 16.16 11.76
N GLY A 169 -1.42 16.95 11.00
CA GLY A 169 -1.14 18.35 10.77
C GLY A 169 0.25 18.59 10.17
N GLU A 170 0.86 19.70 10.55
CA GLU A 170 2.19 20.10 10.06
C GLU A 170 3.36 19.53 10.87
N SER A 171 3.11 18.57 11.76
CA SER A 171 4.18 17.92 12.52
C SER A 171 5.10 17.09 11.62
N GLU A 172 6.41 17.06 11.91
CA GLU A 172 7.32 16.16 11.21
C GLU A 172 6.90 14.70 11.41
N SER A 173 6.76 13.97 10.31
CA SER A 173 6.36 12.58 10.35
C SER A 173 7.54 11.71 10.80
N ARG A 174 7.34 10.89 11.85
CA ARG A 174 8.37 10.00 12.37
C ARG A 174 8.78 8.92 11.35
N ARG A 175 10.09 8.74 11.15
CA ARG A 175 10.69 7.73 10.27
C ARG A 175 10.14 6.31 10.42
N ILE A 176 9.86 5.89 11.66
CA ILE A 176 9.37 4.54 11.95
C ILE A 176 8.07 4.21 11.20
N SER A 177 7.26 5.24 10.89
CA SER A 177 6.02 5.08 10.15
C SER A 177 6.22 4.59 8.71
N ALA A 178 7.42 4.81 8.16
CA ALA A 178 7.74 4.56 6.77
C ALA A 178 8.37 3.17 6.53
N TYR A 179 8.88 2.48 7.58
CA TYR A 179 9.48 1.15 7.43
C TYR A 179 8.53 0.11 6.84
N SER A 180 7.23 0.23 7.12
CA SER A 180 6.19 -0.61 6.52
C SER A 180 6.18 -0.53 5.00
N TRP A 181 6.25 0.69 4.45
CA TRP A 181 6.31 0.89 3.00
C TRP A 181 7.58 0.31 2.40
N ALA A 182 8.73 0.48 3.08
CA ALA A 182 10.01 -0.10 2.65
C ALA A 182 9.92 -1.62 2.52
N ALA A 183 9.34 -2.28 3.53
CA ALA A 183 9.14 -3.73 3.55
C ALA A 183 8.18 -4.19 2.45
N ILE A 184 7.06 -3.48 2.24
CA ILE A 184 6.06 -3.80 1.21
C ILE A 184 6.67 -3.68 -0.19
N VAL A 185 7.38 -2.58 -0.48
CA VAL A 185 8.01 -2.37 -1.79
C VAL A 185 9.10 -3.41 -2.03
N LEU A 186 9.93 -3.70 -1.04
CA LEU A 186 10.98 -4.73 -1.17
C LEU A 186 10.37 -6.12 -1.42
N PHE A 187 9.32 -6.48 -0.69
CA PHE A 187 8.62 -7.75 -0.86
C PHE A 187 8.06 -7.90 -2.27
N TRP A 188 7.25 -6.93 -2.74
CA TRP A 188 6.67 -7.00 -4.08
C TRP A 188 7.71 -6.90 -5.19
N SER A 189 8.83 -6.20 -4.96
CA SER A 189 9.95 -6.20 -5.90
C SER A 189 10.56 -7.58 -6.03
N GLY A 190 10.81 -8.27 -4.91
CA GLY A 190 11.32 -9.65 -4.89
C GLY A 190 10.37 -10.63 -5.57
N VAL A 191 9.05 -10.51 -5.32
CA VAL A 191 8.03 -11.32 -6.00
C VAL A 191 8.07 -11.07 -7.52
N ASN A 192 8.11 -9.81 -7.96
CA ASN A 192 8.19 -9.46 -9.38
C ASN A 192 9.44 -10.05 -10.05
N LEU A 193 10.61 -10.00 -9.41
CA LEU A 193 11.81 -10.65 -9.91
C LEU A 193 11.64 -12.16 -10.02
N GLY A 194 11.10 -12.80 -8.98
CA GLY A 194 10.87 -14.25 -8.94
C GLY A 194 9.91 -14.76 -10.03
N ILE A 195 8.92 -13.95 -10.42
CA ILE A 195 7.99 -14.29 -11.50
C ILE A 195 8.42 -13.75 -12.87
N GLY A 196 9.59 -13.13 -13.01
CA GLY A 196 10.14 -12.66 -14.29
C GLY A 196 9.66 -11.28 -14.75
N ASN A 197 9.00 -10.49 -13.91
CA ASN A 197 8.69 -9.08 -14.18
C ASN A 197 9.90 -8.19 -13.84
N ILE A 198 11.01 -8.40 -14.55
CA ILE A 198 12.35 -7.89 -14.19
C ILE A 198 12.39 -6.36 -14.04
N ILE A 199 11.82 -5.64 -15.02
CA ILE A 199 11.83 -4.17 -15.04
C ILE A 199 11.12 -3.60 -13.79
N ILE A 200 9.96 -4.17 -13.44
CA ILE A 200 9.18 -3.73 -12.27
C ILE A 200 9.91 -4.08 -10.97
N GLY A 201 10.51 -5.27 -10.90
CA GLY A 201 11.31 -5.69 -9.77
C GLY A 201 12.47 -4.73 -9.47
N PHE A 202 13.24 -4.37 -10.49
CA PHE A 202 14.35 -3.41 -10.31
C PHE A 202 13.87 -1.98 -10.05
N ALA A 203 12.77 -1.54 -10.66
CA ALA A 203 12.18 -0.22 -10.36
C ALA A 203 11.79 -0.11 -8.88
N GLY A 204 11.17 -1.16 -8.32
CA GLY A 204 10.84 -1.20 -6.90
C GLY A 204 12.07 -1.28 -5.98
N ILE A 205 13.12 -2.01 -6.36
CA ILE A 205 14.41 -1.99 -5.64
C ILE A 205 15.01 -0.57 -5.64
N GLY A 206 14.97 0.13 -6.77
CA GLY A 206 15.43 1.52 -6.87
C GLY A 206 14.66 2.44 -5.90
N ALA A 207 13.33 2.30 -5.85
CA ALA A 207 12.49 3.03 -4.90
C ALA A 207 12.82 2.71 -3.42
N TYR A 208 13.11 1.45 -3.11
CA TYR A 208 13.58 1.03 -1.79
C TYR A 208 14.94 1.64 -1.42
N ILE A 209 15.91 1.62 -2.33
CA ILE A 209 17.25 2.22 -2.12
C ILE A 209 17.14 3.73 -1.92
N PHE A 210 16.31 4.41 -2.73
CA PHE A 210 16.05 5.84 -2.57
C PHE A 210 15.52 6.16 -1.16
N MET A 211 14.59 5.35 -0.66
CA MET A 211 14.08 5.50 0.70
C MET A 211 15.14 5.28 1.78
N LEU A 212 16.02 4.28 1.62
CA LEU A 212 17.14 4.07 2.53
C LEU A 212 18.10 5.25 2.54
N ALA A 213 18.38 5.85 1.38
CA ALA A 213 19.20 7.05 1.30
C ALA A 213 18.58 8.21 2.10
N LEU A 214 17.27 8.43 1.97
CA LEU A 214 16.55 9.43 2.78
C LEU A 214 16.60 9.13 4.28
N PHE A 215 16.52 7.86 4.70
CA PHE A 215 16.67 7.49 6.11
C PHE A 215 18.06 7.82 6.68
N VAL A 216 19.10 7.60 5.88
CA VAL A 216 20.48 7.95 6.26
C VAL A 216 20.65 9.45 6.36
N LEU A 217 20.10 10.21 5.40
CA LEU A 217 20.16 11.68 5.41
C LEU A 217 19.41 12.26 6.62
N GLU A 218 18.21 11.79 6.91
CA GLU A 218 17.43 12.23 8.07
C GLU A 218 18.15 11.92 9.38
N LYS A 219 18.79 10.75 9.51
CA LYS A 219 19.59 10.40 10.70
C LYS A 219 20.80 11.32 10.86
N ARG A 220 21.47 11.69 9.76
CA ARG A 220 22.63 12.59 9.80
C ARG A 220 22.24 13.99 10.26
N ASN A 221 21.13 14.53 9.74
CA ASN A 221 20.66 15.85 10.14
C ASN A 221 20.31 15.89 11.64
N GLN A 222 19.63 14.88 12.17
CA GLN A 222 19.31 14.77 13.60
C GLN A 222 20.52 14.67 14.54
N ASN A 223 21.69 14.28 14.03
CA ASN A 223 22.92 14.20 14.81
C ASN A 223 23.74 15.50 14.76
N ASN A 224 23.41 16.41 13.84
CA ASN A 224 24.12 17.67 13.62
C ASN A 224 23.41 18.87 14.28
N ASP A 225 22.17 18.70 14.74
CA ASP A 225 21.37 19.64 15.53
C ASP A 225 21.48 19.30 17.03
#